data_AF-A0A838QGN3-F1
#
_entry.id   AF-A0A838QGN3-F1
#
_cell.length_a   1.000
_cell.length_b   1.000
_cell.length_c   1.000
_cell.angle_alpha   90.00
_cell.angle_beta   90.00
_cell.angle_gamma   90.00
#
_symmetry.space_group_name_H-M   'P 1'
#
loop_
_entity.id
_entity.type
_entity.pdbx_description
1 polymer ?
#
loop_
_entity_poly.entity_id
_entity_poly.type
_entity_poly.pdbx_seq_one_letter_code
_entity_poly.pdbx_strand_id
1 'polypeptide(L)'
;MSTGLLVMLIGLFGIPSLLLWAGHHLRRKSRRVRGAFWGGLAGHTAAALIAVFYSMVPPEAWTAADTLRGFAGFYLMVLGAAIGALLGIMLAARSHPNR
;
A
#
# COMPACT_ATOMS: atom_id res chain seq x y z
N MET A 1 4.93 -16.56 -15.90
CA MET A 1 4.06 -15.70 -15.06
C MET A 1 4.24 -14.26 -15.52
N SER A 2 3.18 -13.48 -15.73
CA SER A 2 3.33 -12.08 -16.16
C SER A 2 3.84 -11.21 -15.01
N THR A 3 4.62 -10.18 -15.31
CA THR A 3 5.15 -9.25 -14.29
C THR A 3 4.03 -8.60 -13.49
N GLY A 4 2.92 -8.24 -14.13
CA GLY A 4 1.74 -7.71 -13.44
C GLY A 4 1.24 -8.67 -12.36
N LEU A 5 0.95 -9.93 -12.71
CA LEU A 5 0.47 -10.94 -11.75
C LEU A 5 1.39 -11.09 -10.55
N LEU A 6 2.72 -11.05 -10.75
CA LEU A 6 3.68 -11.08 -9.64
C LEU A 6 3.51 -9.88 -8.70
N VAL A 7 3.39 -8.66 -9.23
CA VAL A 7 3.22 -7.46 -8.41
C VAL A 7 1.88 -7.47 -7.67
N MET A 8 0.79 -7.95 -8.31
CA MET A 8 -0.49 -8.13 -7.62
C MET A 8 -0.37 -9.12 -6.47
N LEU A 9 0.30 -10.26 -6.66
CA LEU A 9 0.48 -11.25 -5.59
C LEU A 9 1.32 -10.67 -4.44
N ILE A 10 2.35 -9.87 -4.75
CA ILE A 10 3.13 -9.16 -3.74
C ILE A 10 2.26 -8.13 -3.01
N GLY A 11 1.45 -7.35 -3.73
CA GLY A 11 0.53 -6.39 -3.13
C GLY A 11 -0.49 -7.07 -2.22
N LEU A 12 -1.11 -8.15 -2.68
CA LEU A 12 -2.20 -8.82 -2.00
C LEU A 12 -1.76 -9.68 -0.81
N PHE A 13 -0.61 -10.34 -0.90
CA PHE A 13 -0.13 -11.25 0.14
C PHE A 13 1.18 -10.77 0.76
N GLY A 14 2.15 -10.38 -0.07
CA GLY A 14 3.47 -9.97 0.40
C GLY A 14 3.42 -8.75 1.34
N ILE A 15 2.73 -7.68 0.95
CA ILE A 15 2.63 -6.46 1.74
C ILE A 15 1.91 -6.72 3.08
N PRO A 16 0.73 -7.36 3.15
CA PRO A 16 0.11 -7.72 4.42
C PRO A 16 0.98 -8.60 5.30
N SER A 17 1.66 -9.61 4.76
CA SER A 17 2.57 -10.45 5.53
C SER A 17 3.75 -9.66 6.11
N LEU A 18 4.35 -8.76 5.33
CA LEU A 18 5.42 -7.87 5.78
C LEU A 18 4.92 -6.89 6.85
N LEU A 19 3.74 -6.32 6.69
CA LEU A 19 3.12 -5.44 7.68
C LEU A 19 2.80 -6.21 8.97
N LEU A 20 2.22 -7.40 8.88
CA LEU A 20 1.95 -8.23 10.06
C LEU A 20 3.23 -8.54 10.82
N TRP A 21 4.27 -8.99 10.10
CA TRP A 21 5.59 -9.24 10.67
C TRP A 21 6.17 -7.96 11.31
N ALA A 22 6.13 -6.83 10.62
CA ALA A 22 6.62 -5.54 11.15
C ALA A 22 5.84 -5.10 12.40
N GLY A 23 4.53 -5.35 12.44
CA GLY A 23 3.65 -5.06 13.57
C GLY A 23 4.07 -5.77 14.85
N HIS A 24 4.47 -7.05 14.75
CA HIS A 24 5.01 -7.79 15.89
C HIS A 24 6.30 -7.17 16.46
N HIS A 25 7.11 -6.54 15.61
CA HIS A 25 8.41 -5.98 15.98
C HIS A 25 8.35 -4.48 16.36
N LEU A 26 7.17 -3.87 16.40
CA LEU A 26 7.02 -2.42 16.48
C LEU A 26 7.21 -1.82 17.90
N ARG A 27 7.11 -2.66 18.95
CA ARG A 27 7.02 -2.22 20.37
C ARG A 27 8.13 -1.27 20.82
N ARG A 28 9.39 -1.46 20.37
CA ARG A 28 10.55 -0.63 20.78
C ARG A 28 11.18 0.18 19.65
N LYS A 29 10.49 0.39 18.53
CA LYS A 29 11.04 1.11 17.37
C LYS A 29 10.86 2.63 17.48
N SER A 30 11.71 3.37 16.77
CA SER A 30 11.70 4.84 16.74
C SER A 30 10.40 5.40 16.14
N ARG A 31 10.11 6.68 16.41
CA ARG A 31 8.90 7.37 15.90
C ARG A 31 8.80 7.32 14.38
N ARG A 32 9.92 7.47 13.66
CA ARG A 32 9.96 7.38 12.19
C ARG A 32 9.53 6.00 11.69
N VAL A 33 10.01 4.93 12.34
CA VAL A 33 9.64 3.55 11.98
C VAL A 33 8.17 3.28 12.27
N ARG A 34 7.64 3.77 13.40
CA ARG A 34 6.21 3.69 13.70
C ARG A 34 5.37 4.46 12.68
N GLY A 35 5.82 5.66 12.30
CA GLY A 35 5.21 6.48 11.25
C GLY A 35 5.17 5.75 9.91
N ALA A 36 6.31 5.18 9.49
CA ALA A 36 6.39 4.36 8.27
C ALA A 36 5.42 3.19 8.28
N PHE A 37 5.34 2.47 9.40
CA PHE A 37 4.44 1.32 9.56
C PHE A 37 2.97 1.73 9.43
N TRP A 38 2.52 2.70 10.23
CA TRP A 38 1.12 3.11 10.24
C TRP A 38 0.72 3.82 8.94
N GLY A 39 1.62 4.63 8.39
CA GLY A 39 1.42 5.24 7.08
C GLY A 39 1.32 4.19 5.98
N GLY A 40 2.21 3.20 5.98
CA GLY A 40 2.19 2.12 4.99
C GLY A 40 0.95 1.24 5.10
N LEU A 41 0.52 0.91 6.32
CA LEU A 41 -0.74 0.20 6.56
C LEU A 41 -1.94 1.00 6.04
N ALA A 42 -2.04 2.29 6.38
CA ALA A 42 -3.14 3.14 5.93
C ALA A 42 -3.16 3.28 4.40
N GLY A 43 -2.00 3.53 3.78
CA GLY A 43 -1.89 3.68 2.33
C GLY A 43 -2.18 2.37 1.59
N HIS A 44 -1.75 1.22 2.11
CA HIS A 44 -2.09 -0.09 1.57
C HIS A 44 -3.60 -0.36 1.63
N THR A 45 -4.22 -0.13 2.79
CA THR A 45 -5.67 -0.34 2.98
C THR A 45 -6.49 0.56 2.06
N ALA A 46 -6.11 1.85 1.92
CA ALA A 46 -6.78 2.76 0.99
C ALA A 46 -6.67 2.27 -0.47
N ALA A 47 -5.49 1.84 -0.89
CA ALA A 47 -5.30 1.26 -2.22
C ALA A 47 -6.10 -0.03 -2.43
N ALA A 48 -6.23 -0.87 -1.40
CA ALA A 48 -7.03 -2.08 -1.44
C ALA A 48 -8.52 -1.76 -1.65
N LEU A 49 -9.07 -0.75 -0.95
CA LEU A 49 -10.44 -0.30 -1.14
C LEU A 49 -10.68 0.21 -2.57
N ILE A 50 -9.74 0.96 -3.13
CA ILE A 50 -9.81 1.43 -4.53
C ILE A 50 -9.81 0.22 -5.48
N ALA A 51 -8.92 -0.75 -5.27
CA ALA A 51 -8.87 -1.96 -6.09
C ALA A 51 -10.17 -2.77 -6.02
N VAL A 52 -10.77 -2.91 -4.82
CA VAL A 52 -12.08 -3.55 -4.64
C VAL A 52 -13.16 -2.77 -5.37
N PHE A 53 -13.20 -1.45 -5.25
CA PHE A 53 -14.18 -0.61 -5.96
C PHE A 53 -14.11 -0.82 -7.48
N TYR A 54 -12.91 -0.79 -8.05
CA TYR A 54 -12.73 -1.10 -9.47
C TYR A 54 -13.10 -2.55 -9.82
N SER A 55 -12.92 -3.51 -8.92
CA SER A 55 -13.31 -4.90 -9.17
C SER A 55 -14.82 -5.11 -9.31
N MET A 56 -15.64 -4.18 -8.78
CA MET A 56 -17.10 -4.24 -8.88
C MET A 56 -17.64 -3.80 -10.25
N VAL A 57 -16.81 -3.19 -11.10
CA VAL A 57 -17.26 -2.76 -12.44
C VAL A 57 -17.31 -3.98 -13.37
N PRO A 58 -18.46 -4.25 -14.03
CA PRO A 58 -18.67 -5.45 -14.85
C PRO A 58 -17.64 -5.56 -15.99
N PRO A 59 -17.07 -6.74 -16.28
CA PRO A 59 -16.04 -6.96 -17.31
C PRO A 59 -16.40 -6.41 -18.71
N GLU A 60 -17.68 -6.43 -19.08
CA GLU A 60 -18.21 -5.93 -20.35
C GLU A 60 -18.15 -4.41 -20.51
N ALA A 61 -18.06 -3.66 -19.41
CA ALA A 61 -17.89 -2.21 -19.43
C ALA A 61 -16.43 -1.78 -19.65
N TRP A 62 -15.50 -2.73 -19.81
CA TRP A 62 -14.07 -2.47 -19.95
C TRP A 62 -13.62 -2.62 -21.39
N THR A 63 -12.81 -1.67 -21.84
CA THR A 63 -12.15 -1.73 -23.13
C THR A 63 -10.76 -2.33 -22.98
N ALA A 64 -10.27 -3.02 -24.02
CA ALA A 64 -8.91 -3.56 -24.03
C ALA A 64 -7.81 -2.48 -23.89
N ALA A 65 -8.17 -1.20 -24.02
CA ALA A 65 -7.30 -0.05 -23.85
C ALA A 65 -7.18 0.44 -22.39
N ASP A 66 -7.92 -0.16 -21.44
CA ASP A 66 -7.97 0.28 -20.04
C ASP A 66 -6.72 -0.11 -19.24
N THR A 67 -5.59 0.49 -19.62
CA THR A 67 -4.30 0.46 -18.91
C THR A 67 -4.44 0.88 -17.46
N LEU A 68 -5.42 1.74 -17.14
CA LEU A 68 -5.72 2.18 -15.77
C LEU A 68 -6.12 1.02 -14.84
N ARG A 69 -6.85 0.00 -15.32
CA ARG A 69 -7.20 -1.19 -14.52
C ARG A 69 -5.99 -2.09 -14.33
N GLY A 70 -5.22 -2.29 -15.40
CA GLY A 70 -3.96 -3.04 -15.37
C GLY A 70 -2.90 -2.38 -14.49
N PHE A 71 -2.98 -1.08 -14.28
CA PHE A 71 -2.14 -0.39 -13.34
C PHE A 71 -2.72 -0.42 -11.92
N ALA A 72 -4.00 -0.06 -11.76
CA ALA A 72 -4.67 0.03 -10.47
C ALA A 72 -4.80 -1.34 -9.77
N GLY A 73 -5.14 -2.39 -10.52
CA GLY A 73 -5.30 -3.74 -9.98
C GLY A 73 -3.97 -4.41 -9.60
N PHE A 74 -2.86 -4.02 -10.25
CA PHE A 74 -1.58 -4.72 -10.08
C PHE A 74 -0.55 -3.95 -9.25
N TYR A 75 -0.53 -2.62 -9.30
CA TYR A 75 0.54 -1.81 -8.69
C TYR A 75 0.06 -0.94 -7.52
N LEU A 76 -1.23 -0.59 -7.47
CA LEU A 76 -1.74 0.40 -6.52
C LEU A 76 -1.55 -0.02 -5.07
N MET A 77 -1.71 -1.31 -4.75
CA MET A 77 -1.53 -1.83 -3.39
C MET A 77 -0.08 -1.70 -2.89
N VAL A 78 0.89 -1.91 -3.77
CA VAL A 78 2.32 -1.79 -3.46
C VAL A 78 2.71 -0.31 -3.36
N LEU A 79 2.28 0.49 -4.34
CA LEU A 79 2.54 1.93 -4.36
C LEU A 79 1.86 2.66 -3.21
N GLY A 80 0.62 2.30 -2.88
CA GLY A 80 -0.13 2.85 -1.74
C GLY A 80 0.59 2.58 -0.42
N ALA A 81 1.10 1.37 -0.22
CA ALA A 81 1.92 1.04 0.95
C ALA A 81 3.21 1.88 0.99
N ALA A 82 3.93 1.99 -0.13
CA ALA A 82 5.17 2.76 -0.20
C ALA A 82 4.96 4.27 0.05
N ILE A 83 3.99 4.87 -0.64
CA ILE A 83 3.63 6.28 -0.50
C ILE A 83 3.15 6.56 0.93
N GLY A 84 2.27 5.71 1.46
CA GLY A 84 1.79 5.82 2.83
C GLY A 84 2.94 5.78 3.83
N ALA A 85 3.89 4.87 3.67
CA ALA A 85 5.05 4.77 4.54
C ALA A 85 5.93 6.02 4.48
N LEU A 86 6.20 6.54 3.29
CA LEU A 86 6.97 7.77 3.10
C LEU A 86 6.28 8.97 3.78
N LEU A 87 4.97 9.14 3.56
CA LEU A 87 4.20 10.19 4.22
C LEU A 87 4.22 10.03 5.74
N GLY A 88 4.09 8.80 6.24
CA GLY A 88 4.18 8.51 7.67
C GLY A 88 5.53 8.88 8.28
N ILE A 89 6.63 8.66 7.56
CA ILE A 89 7.97 9.10 7.96
C ILE A 89 8.04 10.63 8.02
N MET A 90 7.57 11.31 6.98
CA MET A 90 7.61 12.78 6.87
C MET A 90 6.80 13.43 7.99
N LEU A 91 5.59 12.92 8.26
CA LEU A 91 4.73 13.40 9.34
C LEU A 91 5.37 13.17 10.71
N ALA A 92 5.95 11.99 10.95
CA ALA A 92 6.65 11.68 12.20
C ALA A 92 7.92 12.53 12.40
N ALA A 93 8.57 12.96 11.32
CA ALA A 93 9.73 13.86 11.38
C ALA A 93 9.35 15.29 11.74
N ARG A 94 8.18 15.77 11.30
CA ARG A 94 7.66 17.11 11.63
C ARG A 94 7.23 17.25 13.09
N SER A 95 6.89 16.16 13.77
CA SER A 95 6.44 16.18 15.18
C SER A 95 7.58 16.31 16.20
N HIS A 96 8.76 16.80 15.82
CA HIS A 96 9.80 17.24 16.76
C HIS A 96 9.42 18.60 17.34
N PRO A 97 9.06 18.71 18.63
CA PRO A 97 9.11 20.00 19.31
C PRO A 97 10.59 20.30 19.54
N ASN A 98 11.06 21.46 19.09
CA ASN A 98 12.28 22.07 19.63
C ASN A 98 12.16 22.06 21.16
N ARG A 99 12.96 21.20 21.82
CA ARG A 99 13.26 21.30 23.24
C ARG A 99 14.68 21.83 23.35
#